data_AF-A0A973YWX2-F1
#
_entry.id   AF-A0A973YWX2-F1
#
_cell.length_a   1.000
_cell.length_b   1.000
_cell.length_c   1.000
_cell.angle_alpha   90.00
_cell.angle_beta   90.00
_cell.angle_gamma   90.00
#
_symmetry.space_group_name_H-M   'P 1'
#
loop_
_entity.id
_entity.type
_entity.pdbx_description
1 polymer ?
#
loop_
_entity_poly.entity_id
_entity_poly.type
_entity_poly.pdbx_seq_one_letter_code
_entity_poly.pdbx_strand_id
1 'polypeptide(L)'
;MHTVAIAVVLSMLCAPCAFAGAVDANEYQKRLKVYQTIEPVGQSALGESINLYTGETSFTHTDLRFEGIGPPIEIVRRLSRRDGGQDGVPNGFGDWHLALPHIATLTPGNEGWQVGADAPSVARCTQFGPMYSPPEGAAPRYGGLDQRQWWRGYQLVMPNAGTQDLLRRTASNDRKPTTGTWPAVTNAHWQVGCLPATRNGQPGEAFVALSPDGLKFRLDHLSYAFYPPLSQNVSMEGKPAVYTLTRRMARMHVTRVEDRFGNWLDYTWEGHRPTRIAASDGRIVSFEWDVASARIVSITQQPGSAKQRTWRYAYRDNRLSSVTLPDGSAWSFDIGDLVAASPRSVSLSGCFASGFDPIGGAGSTPAGQFDATATLRHPSGLTGTFRLAWRLRAQSSVPSHCMGQTSMYESLNPYYRTLSIIDKILSGPGVPRQAWTYAYSPARASVDRMCTQGCATTAHVEVTDPA
;
A
#
# COMPACT_ATOMS: atom_id res chain seq x y z
N MET A 1 -27.99 60.57 -48.78
CA MET A 1 -28.79 60.60 -47.53
C MET A 1 -28.54 59.29 -46.82
N HIS A 2 -27.88 59.38 -45.67
CA HIS A 2 -27.28 58.25 -44.95
C HIS A 2 -28.31 57.48 -44.14
N THR A 3 -28.40 56.17 -44.39
CA THR A 3 -29.10 55.21 -43.54
C THR A 3 -28.09 54.64 -42.54
N VAL A 4 -28.24 55.02 -41.28
CA VAL A 4 -27.47 54.51 -40.14
C VAL A 4 -28.05 53.17 -39.72
N ALA A 5 -27.30 52.08 -39.90
CA ALA A 5 -27.61 50.77 -39.32
C ALA A 5 -26.83 50.62 -38.01
N ILE A 6 -27.56 50.59 -36.89
CA ILE A 6 -27.02 50.32 -35.55
C ILE A 6 -26.81 48.82 -35.43
N ALA A 7 -25.55 48.38 -35.49
CA ALA A 7 -25.17 47.01 -35.16
C ALA A 7 -24.96 46.89 -33.64
N VAL A 8 -25.89 46.21 -32.97
CA VAL A 8 -25.75 45.80 -31.57
C VAL A 8 -24.76 44.64 -31.51
N VAL A 9 -23.53 44.90 -31.06
CA VAL A 9 -22.54 43.86 -30.76
C VAL A 9 -22.91 43.25 -29.41
N LEU A 10 -23.51 42.06 -29.45
CA LEU A 10 -23.74 41.22 -28.28
C LEU A 10 -22.40 40.57 -27.88
N SER A 11 -21.67 41.20 -26.96
CA SER A 11 -20.47 40.63 -26.36
C SER A 11 -20.83 39.44 -25.47
N MET A 12 -20.73 38.22 -26.01
CA MET A 12 -20.64 37.00 -25.20
C MET A 12 -19.34 37.07 -24.39
N LEU A 13 -19.44 37.43 -23.11
CA LEU A 13 -18.40 37.14 -22.12
C LEU A 13 -18.34 35.61 -21.96
N CYS A 14 -17.44 34.98 -22.71
CA CYS A 14 -16.99 33.63 -22.42
C CYS A 14 -16.14 33.72 -21.15
N ALA A 15 -16.71 33.39 -20.00
CA ALA A 15 -15.94 33.22 -18.78
C ALA A 15 -14.88 32.14 -19.03
N PRO A 16 -13.59 32.39 -18.75
CA PRO A 16 -12.61 31.32 -18.79
C PRO A 16 -12.99 30.30 -17.72
N CYS A 17 -13.39 29.10 -18.15
CA CYS A 17 -13.40 27.92 -17.29
C CYS A 17 -11.96 27.70 -16.80
N ALA A 18 -11.64 28.22 -15.62
CA ALA A 18 -10.40 27.92 -14.92
C ALA A 18 -10.44 26.44 -14.51
N PHE A 19 -9.68 25.62 -15.21
CA PHE A 19 -9.47 24.23 -14.83
C PHE A 19 -8.57 24.19 -13.59
N ALA A 20 -9.18 23.89 -12.44
CA ALA A 20 -8.48 23.73 -11.17
C ALA A 20 -7.44 22.60 -11.25
N GLY A 21 -6.21 22.88 -10.82
CA GLY A 21 -5.25 21.84 -10.46
C GLY A 21 -5.68 21.20 -9.14
N ALA A 22 -6.54 20.20 -9.20
CA ALA A 22 -6.92 19.44 -8.01
C ALA A 22 -5.68 18.68 -7.49
N VAL A 23 -5.23 18.99 -6.27
CA VAL A 23 -4.38 18.05 -5.53
C VAL A 23 -5.25 16.85 -5.21
N ASP A 24 -4.95 15.69 -5.78
CA ASP A 24 -5.64 14.46 -5.42
C ASP A 24 -5.32 14.15 -3.95
N ALA A 25 -6.30 14.41 -3.06
CA ALA A 25 -6.20 14.11 -1.64
C ALA A 25 -5.84 12.64 -1.38
N ASN A 26 -6.15 11.74 -2.33
CA ASN A 26 -5.77 10.34 -2.25
C ASN A 26 -4.25 10.15 -2.47
N GLU A 27 -3.61 10.90 -3.39
CA GLU A 27 -2.14 10.85 -3.53
C GLU A 27 -1.44 11.52 -2.34
N TYR A 28 -2.06 12.53 -1.71
CA TYR A 28 -1.56 13.10 -0.45
C TYR A 28 -1.60 12.09 0.70
N GLN A 29 -2.74 11.42 0.95
CA GLN A 29 -2.88 10.40 1.99
C GLN A 29 -1.75 9.38 1.93
N LYS A 30 -1.43 8.90 0.73
CA LYS A 30 -0.41 7.88 0.55
C LYS A 30 1.01 8.37 0.89
N ARG A 31 1.26 9.68 1.01
CA ARG A 31 2.52 10.24 1.53
C ARG A 31 2.60 10.20 3.05
N LEU A 32 1.47 10.09 3.74
CA LEU A 32 1.44 10.04 5.19
C LEU A 32 1.95 8.70 5.68
N LYS A 33 3.20 8.68 6.13
CA LYS A 33 3.78 7.55 6.85
C LYS A 33 3.31 7.62 8.30
N VAL A 34 2.05 7.27 8.54
CA VAL A 34 1.52 7.21 9.90
C VAL A 34 2.16 6.02 10.58
N TYR A 35 2.99 6.26 11.60
CA TYR A 35 3.57 5.20 12.43
C TYR A 35 2.42 4.43 13.10
N GLN A 36 2.41 3.12 12.82
CA GLN A 36 1.26 2.25 12.98
C GLN A 36 1.30 1.60 14.36
N THR A 37 0.56 2.13 15.33
CA THR A 37 0.16 1.30 16.47
C THR A 37 -1.11 0.57 16.04
N ILE A 38 -0.91 -0.64 15.49
CA ILE A 38 -2.01 -1.56 15.21
C ILE A 38 -2.28 -2.28 16.52
N GLU A 39 -3.35 -1.90 17.20
CA GLU A 39 -3.82 -2.65 18.37
C GLU A 39 -4.96 -3.58 17.93
N PRO A 40 -4.84 -4.90 18.13
CA PRO A 40 -5.99 -5.78 18.04
C PRO A 40 -6.93 -5.42 19.20
N VAL A 41 -7.98 -4.66 18.92
CA VAL A 41 -9.05 -4.42 19.90
C VAL A 41 -9.99 -5.63 19.87
N GLY A 42 -9.91 -6.46 20.92
CA GLY A 42 -10.74 -7.66 21.11
C GLY A 42 -10.24 -8.91 20.39
N GLN A 43 -11.10 -9.93 20.26
CA GLN A 43 -10.79 -11.17 19.55
C GLN A 43 -10.60 -10.91 18.05
N SER A 44 -9.38 -11.11 17.52
CA SER A 44 -9.07 -11.12 16.08
C SER A 44 -9.35 -12.48 15.44
N ALA A 45 -10.53 -13.03 15.70
CA ALA A 45 -10.88 -14.42 15.35
C ALA A 45 -10.96 -14.68 13.84
N LEU A 46 -10.99 -13.63 13.02
CA LEU A 46 -11.06 -13.70 11.56
C LEU A 46 -9.81 -13.11 10.89
N GLY A 47 -8.73 -12.92 11.65
CA GLY A 47 -7.47 -12.37 11.16
C GLY A 47 -7.51 -10.86 10.89
N GLU A 48 -8.53 -10.16 11.40
CA GLU A 48 -8.70 -8.73 11.25
C GLU A 48 -7.70 -7.92 12.09
N SER A 49 -7.33 -6.78 11.54
CA SER A 49 -6.46 -5.77 12.13
C SER A 49 -7.03 -4.40 11.78
N ILE A 50 -7.26 -3.57 12.81
CA ILE A 50 -7.88 -2.25 12.69
C ILE A 50 -6.86 -1.20 13.14
N ASN A 51 -6.57 -0.24 12.29
CA ASN A 51 -5.84 0.95 12.70
C ASN A 51 -6.83 1.92 13.34
N LEU A 52 -6.79 2.12 14.65
CA LEU A 52 -7.75 3.00 15.35
C LEU A 52 -7.65 4.47 14.93
N TYR A 53 -6.47 4.93 14.52
CA TYR A 53 -6.25 6.32 14.10
C TYR A 53 -6.88 6.59 12.72
N THR A 54 -6.71 5.68 11.76
CA THR A 54 -7.28 5.83 10.41
C THR A 54 -8.62 5.14 10.23
N GLY A 55 -8.98 4.20 11.11
CA GLY A 55 -10.08 3.26 10.96
C GLY A 55 -9.89 2.21 9.86
N GLU A 56 -8.74 2.17 9.19
CA GLU A 56 -8.52 1.21 8.11
C GLU A 56 -8.50 -0.23 8.64
N THR A 57 -9.19 -1.12 7.93
CA THR A 57 -9.24 -2.55 8.26
C THR A 57 -8.43 -3.35 7.26
N SER A 58 -7.64 -4.30 7.77
CA SER A 58 -6.98 -5.34 6.98
C SER A 58 -7.23 -6.71 7.58
N PHE A 59 -7.07 -7.75 6.77
CA PHE A 59 -7.23 -9.15 7.17
C PHE A 59 -5.99 -9.94 6.77
N THR A 60 -5.49 -10.80 7.65
CA THR A 60 -4.32 -11.66 7.39
C THR A 60 -4.63 -13.07 7.81
N HIS A 61 -4.54 -14.02 6.88
CA HIS A 61 -4.77 -15.44 7.13
C HIS A 61 -3.50 -16.23 6.84
N THR A 62 -3.13 -17.13 7.76
CA THR A 62 -2.06 -18.11 7.56
C THR A 62 -2.72 -19.43 7.16
N ASP A 63 -2.68 -19.76 5.89
CA ASP A 63 -3.30 -20.99 5.37
C ASP A 63 -2.49 -22.22 5.75
N LEU A 64 -1.17 -22.10 5.65
CA LEU A 64 -0.21 -23.15 5.96
C LEU A 64 0.92 -22.58 6.81
N ARG A 65 1.20 -23.27 7.92
CA ARG A 65 2.45 -23.14 8.67
C ARG A 65 3.05 -24.54 8.84
N PHE A 66 4.10 -24.81 8.08
CA PHE A 66 4.75 -26.10 8.07
C PHE A 66 6.06 -26.02 8.84
N GLU A 67 6.03 -26.45 10.10
CA GLU A 67 7.21 -26.51 10.98
C GLU A 67 8.16 -27.65 10.61
N GLY A 68 9.44 -27.48 10.94
CA GLY A 68 10.49 -28.47 10.75
C GLY A 68 11.82 -28.01 11.35
N ILE A 69 12.93 -28.46 10.78
CA ILE A 69 14.27 -27.99 11.16
C ILE A 69 14.54 -26.68 10.42
N GLY A 70 14.85 -25.62 11.17
CA GLY A 70 15.08 -24.28 10.63
C GLY A 70 13.80 -23.45 10.46
N PRO A 71 13.80 -22.47 9.55
CA PRO A 71 12.65 -21.58 9.38
C PRO A 71 11.36 -22.33 8.97
N PRO A 72 10.18 -21.89 9.44
CA PRO A 72 8.91 -22.46 9.02
C PRO A 72 8.56 -22.04 7.58
N ILE A 73 7.95 -22.95 6.79
CA ILE A 73 7.31 -22.55 5.54
C ILE A 73 5.92 -22.01 5.90
N GLU A 74 5.68 -20.74 5.62
CA GLU A 74 4.40 -20.09 5.87
C GLU A 74 3.79 -19.57 4.57
N ILE A 75 2.53 -19.92 4.33
CA ILE A 75 1.71 -19.34 3.27
C ILE A 75 0.70 -18.41 3.92
N VAL A 76 0.99 -17.11 3.82
CA VAL A 76 0.18 -16.05 4.39
C VAL A 76 -0.45 -15.26 3.26
N ARG A 77 -1.75 -14.99 3.39
CA ARG A 77 -2.49 -14.14 2.48
C ARG A 77 -3.05 -12.95 3.24
N ARG A 78 -3.01 -11.78 2.62
CA ARG A 78 -3.44 -10.53 3.24
C ARG A 78 -4.40 -9.77 2.33
N LEU A 79 -5.47 -9.28 2.92
CA LEU A 79 -6.40 -8.32 2.32
C LEU A 79 -6.17 -6.99 3.01
N SER A 80 -5.81 -6.00 2.23
CA SER A 80 -5.72 -4.62 2.71
C SER A 80 -6.13 -3.73 1.55
N ARG A 81 -6.96 -2.73 1.83
CA ARG A 81 -7.25 -1.71 0.83
C ARG A 81 -6.01 -0.83 0.67
N ARG A 82 -5.23 -1.08 -0.38
CA ARG A 82 -4.15 -0.17 -0.78
C ARG A 82 -4.78 0.89 -1.68
N ASP A 83 -4.67 2.16 -1.30
CA ASP A 83 -5.15 3.25 -2.14
C ASP A 83 -4.31 3.32 -3.43
N GLY A 84 -4.96 3.01 -4.55
CA GLY A 84 -4.32 2.81 -5.84
C GLY A 84 -5.02 1.66 -6.53
N GLY A 85 -6.11 1.99 -7.24
CA GLY A 85 -6.87 1.02 -8.00
C GLY A 85 -5.97 0.15 -8.87
N GLN A 86 -6.23 -1.15 -8.82
CA GLN A 86 -5.59 -2.17 -9.64
C GLN A 86 -4.06 -2.07 -9.61
N ASP A 87 -3.42 -2.61 -8.58
CA ASP A 87 -2.15 -3.28 -8.84
C ASP A 87 -2.50 -4.35 -9.89
N GLY A 88 -2.21 -4.10 -11.16
CA GLY A 88 -2.43 -5.04 -12.28
C GLY A 88 -1.49 -6.24 -12.21
N VAL A 89 -0.99 -6.57 -11.01
CA VAL A 89 -0.25 -7.78 -10.74
C VAL A 89 -1.18 -8.77 -10.08
N PRO A 90 -1.16 -10.02 -10.54
CA PRO A 90 -1.84 -11.08 -9.84
C PRO A 90 -1.31 -11.13 -8.41
N ASN A 91 -2.18 -10.79 -7.46
CA ASN A 91 -1.91 -10.87 -6.03
C ASN A 91 -1.79 -12.35 -5.57
N GLY A 92 -1.66 -13.30 -6.49
CA GLY A 92 -1.80 -14.72 -6.22
C GLY A 92 -3.26 -15.09 -5.99
N PHE A 93 -3.94 -14.45 -5.04
CA PHE A 93 -5.27 -14.83 -4.59
C PHE A 93 -6.37 -13.81 -4.98
N GLY A 94 -6.29 -13.27 -6.19
CA GLY A 94 -7.26 -12.28 -6.70
C GLY A 94 -7.12 -10.92 -6.02
N ASP A 95 -8.02 -10.61 -5.10
CA ASP A 95 -8.03 -9.40 -4.25
C ASP A 95 -7.22 -9.55 -2.96
N TRP A 96 -6.85 -10.78 -2.59
CA TRP A 96 -5.88 -11.06 -1.53
C TRP A 96 -4.48 -11.19 -2.11
N HIS A 97 -3.48 -10.68 -1.39
CA HIS A 97 -2.08 -10.85 -1.78
C HIS A 97 -1.35 -11.93 -0.99
N LEU A 98 -0.61 -12.78 -1.70
CA LEU A 98 0.38 -13.65 -1.09
C LEU A 98 1.49 -12.80 -0.45
N ALA A 99 1.59 -12.87 0.87
CA ALA A 99 2.59 -12.15 1.65
C ALA A 99 3.89 -12.96 1.67
N LEU A 100 4.85 -12.54 0.85
CA LEU A 100 6.24 -13.01 0.89
C LEU A 100 7.18 -11.88 1.29
N PRO A 101 8.31 -12.16 1.96
CA PRO A 101 9.35 -11.16 2.20
C PRO A 101 9.81 -10.51 0.89
N HIS A 102 9.78 -9.18 0.84
CA HIS A 102 10.27 -8.41 -0.30
C HIS A 102 10.62 -6.97 0.07
N ILE A 103 11.44 -6.32 -0.76
CA ILE A 103 11.56 -4.86 -0.75
C ILE A 103 10.69 -4.30 -1.88
N ALA A 104 9.90 -3.26 -1.60
CA ALA A 104 9.04 -2.59 -2.57
C ALA A 104 9.39 -1.11 -2.72
N THR A 105 9.20 -0.57 -3.93
CA THR A 105 9.23 0.86 -4.23
C THR A 105 8.41 1.17 -5.48
N LEU A 106 7.90 2.40 -5.56
CA LEU A 106 7.41 2.94 -6.83
C LEU A 106 8.58 3.31 -7.73
N THR A 107 8.41 3.11 -9.04
CA THR A 107 9.37 3.46 -10.08
C THR A 107 8.67 4.14 -11.26
N PRO A 108 9.37 4.95 -12.05
CA PRO A 108 8.96 5.30 -13.41
C PRO A 108 8.76 4.03 -14.23
N GLY A 109 7.73 4.03 -15.08
CA GLY A 109 7.21 2.82 -15.69
C GLY A 109 8.18 2.13 -16.65
N ASN A 110 8.87 2.90 -17.49
CA ASN A 110 9.72 2.34 -18.55
C ASN A 110 11.17 2.19 -18.11
N GLU A 111 11.61 3.01 -17.17
CA GLU A 111 12.99 3.12 -16.70
C GLU A 111 13.27 2.15 -15.55
N GLY A 112 12.22 1.75 -14.83
CA GLY A 112 12.30 0.79 -13.75
C GLY A 112 13.06 1.33 -12.54
N TRP A 113 13.61 0.43 -11.74
CA TRP A 113 14.29 0.80 -10.51
C TRP A 113 15.72 1.27 -10.84
N GLN A 114 15.92 2.59 -10.85
CA GLN A 114 17.24 3.21 -11.01
C GLN A 114 17.49 4.21 -9.88
N VAL A 115 18.74 4.28 -9.42
CA VAL A 115 19.21 5.21 -8.38
C VAL A 115 20.31 6.10 -8.93
N GLY A 116 20.70 7.13 -8.18
CA GLY A 116 21.81 8.01 -8.52
C GLY A 116 21.42 9.48 -8.48
N ALA A 117 22.39 10.36 -8.24
CA ALA A 117 22.19 11.80 -8.26
C ALA A 117 22.41 12.38 -9.67
N ASP A 118 23.52 12.01 -10.30
CA ASP A 118 23.96 12.63 -11.56
C ASP A 118 23.66 11.76 -12.80
N ALA A 119 23.57 10.44 -12.62
CA ALA A 119 23.33 9.49 -13.71
C ALA A 119 22.48 8.30 -13.21
N PRO A 120 21.64 7.72 -14.09
CA PRO A 120 20.87 6.54 -13.75
C PRO A 120 21.79 5.34 -13.54
N SER A 121 21.58 4.62 -12.45
CA SER A 121 22.36 3.46 -12.08
C SER A 121 21.46 2.34 -11.59
N VAL A 122 21.81 1.11 -11.98
CA VAL A 122 21.19 -0.12 -11.47
C VAL A 122 21.94 -0.69 -10.26
N ALA A 123 22.96 0.03 -9.75
CA ALA A 123 23.65 -0.25 -8.49
C ALA A 123 22.80 0.18 -7.28
N ARG A 124 21.56 -0.31 -7.25
CA ARG A 124 20.48 0.09 -6.34
C ARG A 124 20.80 -0.10 -4.86
N CYS A 125 21.78 -0.95 -4.53
CA CYS A 125 22.18 -1.18 -3.16
C CYS A 125 23.45 -0.41 -2.79
N THR A 126 24.56 -0.57 -3.51
CA THR A 126 25.81 0.12 -3.16
C THR A 126 25.67 1.63 -3.26
N GLN A 127 24.82 2.12 -4.17
CA GLN A 127 24.41 3.52 -4.28
C GLN A 127 23.03 3.78 -3.65
N PHE A 128 22.67 3.05 -2.58
CA PHE A 128 21.38 3.19 -1.91
C PHE A 128 21.09 4.65 -1.55
N GLY A 129 20.02 5.17 -2.11
CA GLY A 129 19.65 6.57 -2.01
C GLY A 129 18.36 6.83 -2.78
N PRO A 130 18.04 8.11 -3.00
CA PRO A 130 16.90 8.50 -3.81
C PRO A 130 16.88 7.81 -5.17
N MET A 131 15.68 7.61 -5.69
CA MET A 131 15.54 7.24 -7.09
C MET A 131 16.24 8.27 -7.97
N TYR A 132 16.82 7.84 -9.09
CA TYR A 132 17.34 8.80 -10.06
C TYR A 132 16.19 9.67 -10.56
N SER A 133 16.42 10.99 -10.61
CA SER A 133 15.49 11.97 -11.14
C SER A 133 16.28 12.90 -12.08
N PRO A 134 16.02 12.89 -13.39
CA PRO A 134 16.74 13.73 -14.33
C PRO A 134 16.40 15.20 -14.10
N PRO A 135 17.30 16.12 -14.49
CA PRO A 135 17.03 17.56 -14.47
C PRO A 135 15.76 17.92 -15.25
N GLU A 136 15.11 19.01 -14.85
CA GLU A 136 13.94 19.55 -15.57
C GLU A 136 14.29 19.77 -17.05
N GLY A 137 13.45 19.24 -17.96
CA GLY A 137 13.66 19.31 -19.40
C GLY A 137 14.60 18.26 -20.01
N ALA A 138 15.30 17.44 -19.20
CA ALA A 138 16.12 16.34 -19.69
C ALA A 138 15.31 15.03 -19.85
N ALA A 139 15.63 14.23 -20.86
CA ALA A 139 15.14 12.86 -20.97
C ALA A 139 15.96 11.92 -20.04
N PRO A 140 15.38 10.88 -19.41
CA PRO A 140 13.99 10.43 -19.53
C PRO A 140 12.97 11.39 -18.91
N ARG A 141 11.76 11.41 -19.48
CA ARG A 141 10.81 12.53 -19.42
C ARG A 141 10.22 12.84 -18.03
N TYR A 142 10.64 12.23 -16.93
CA TYR A 142 10.03 12.41 -15.60
C TYR A 142 10.67 13.47 -14.71
N GLY A 143 11.64 14.24 -15.24
CA GLY A 143 12.21 15.42 -14.58
C GLY A 143 11.23 16.60 -14.40
N GLY A 144 9.99 16.49 -14.92
CA GLY A 144 8.97 17.53 -14.79
C GLY A 144 8.10 17.45 -13.52
N LEU A 145 8.21 16.37 -12.73
CA LEU A 145 7.50 16.23 -11.45
C LEU A 145 8.49 16.18 -10.30
N ASP A 146 8.19 16.90 -9.22
CA ASP A 146 8.95 16.78 -7.98
C ASP A 146 8.87 15.33 -7.50
N GLN A 147 10.02 14.69 -7.30
CA GLN A 147 10.12 13.32 -6.85
C GLN A 147 9.29 13.05 -5.58
N ARG A 148 9.18 14.04 -4.68
CA ARG A 148 8.39 13.96 -3.44
C ARG A 148 6.88 13.80 -3.67
N GLN A 149 6.40 14.04 -4.88
CA GLN A 149 4.99 13.90 -5.24
C GLN A 149 4.62 12.45 -5.60
N TRP A 150 5.57 11.66 -6.12
CA TRP A 150 5.28 10.32 -6.65
C TRP A 150 6.08 9.20 -5.98
N TRP A 151 7.27 9.48 -5.46
CA TRP A 151 8.14 8.50 -4.84
C TRP A 151 8.03 8.54 -3.31
N ARG A 152 8.07 7.37 -2.66
CA ARG A 152 7.77 7.20 -1.22
C ARG A 152 8.86 6.50 -0.42
N GLY A 153 10.04 6.38 -1.01
CA GLY A 153 11.12 5.59 -0.43
C GLY A 153 10.95 4.09 -0.69
N TYR A 154 11.77 3.31 0.00
CA TYR A 154 11.77 1.86 -0.09
C TYR A 154 11.19 1.24 1.18
N GLN A 155 10.45 0.16 1.02
CA GLN A 155 9.77 -0.53 2.11
C GLN A 155 10.21 -1.99 2.15
N LEU A 156 10.72 -2.45 3.29
CA LEU A 156 10.85 -3.88 3.58
C LEU A 156 9.51 -4.39 4.08
N VAL A 157 8.94 -5.36 3.38
CA VAL A 157 7.65 -5.96 3.70
C VAL A 157 7.89 -7.39 4.15
N MET A 158 7.49 -7.68 5.38
CA MET A 158 7.58 -8.99 6.00
C MET A 158 6.18 -9.51 6.34
N PRO A 159 5.87 -10.79 6.11
CA PRO A 159 4.54 -11.34 6.42
C PRO A 159 4.13 -11.14 7.88
N ASN A 160 5.06 -11.41 8.81
CA ASN A 160 4.78 -11.39 10.26
C ASN A 160 5.34 -10.17 11.00
N ALA A 161 6.19 -9.37 10.36
CA ALA A 161 6.83 -8.19 10.97
C ALA A 161 6.39 -6.86 10.31
N GLY A 162 5.33 -6.92 9.49
CA GLY A 162 4.72 -5.75 8.86
C GLY A 162 5.61 -5.09 7.80
N THR A 163 5.30 -3.83 7.52
CA THR A 163 6.03 -3.00 6.56
C THR A 163 6.92 -2.01 7.32
N GLN A 164 8.17 -1.90 6.91
CA GLN A 164 9.15 -1.01 7.52
C GLN A 164 9.83 -0.16 6.46
N ASP A 165 10.04 1.12 6.74
CA ASP A 165 10.85 1.98 5.88
C ASP A 165 12.31 1.59 5.94
N LEU A 166 12.94 1.52 4.76
CA LEU A 166 14.38 1.45 4.65
C LEU A 166 14.97 2.87 4.68
N LEU A 167 15.82 3.10 5.66
CA LEU A 167 16.54 4.34 5.85
C LEU A 167 17.99 4.16 5.41
N ARG A 168 18.55 5.19 4.78
CA ARG A 168 19.97 5.22 4.46
C ARG A 168 20.77 5.22 5.76
N ARG A 169 21.74 4.32 5.88
CA ARG A 169 22.64 4.27 7.03
C ARG A 169 23.56 5.48 7.01
N THR A 170 23.62 6.19 8.13
CA THR A 170 24.57 7.27 8.35
C THR A 170 25.94 6.71 8.73
N ALA A 171 27.02 7.48 8.50
CA ALA A 171 28.36 7.07 8.89
C ALA A 171 28.52 6.83 10.41
N SER A 172 27.69 7.50 11.23
CA SER A 172 27.66 7.34 12.68
C SER A 172 26.97 6.06 13.17
N ASN A 173 26.21 5.37 12.32
CA ASN A 173 25.56 4.11 12.69
C ASN A 173 26.43 2.91 12.28
N ASP A 174 27.28 2.49 13.20
CA ASP A 174 28.20 1.36 13.06
C ASP A 174 27.59 -0.01 13.41
N ARG A 175 26.33 -0.04 13.89
CA ARG A 175 25.59 -1.28 14.21
C ARG A 175 25.18 -2.01 12.93
N LYS A 176 26.13 -2.73 12.34
CA LYS A 176 25.98 -3.58 11.14
C LYS A 176 26.93 -4.78 11.23
N PRO A 177 26.72 -5.84 10.43
CA PRO A 177 27.70 -6.91 10.32
C PRO A 177 29.07 -6.38 9.88
N THR A 178 30.14 -7.04 10.35
CA THR A 178 31.53 -6.61 10.11
C THR A 178 32.01 -6.82 8.67
N THR A 179 31.36 -7.73 7.94
CA THR A 179 31.67 -8.04 6.53
C THR A 179 30.54 -7.62 5.61
N GLY A 180 30.91 -7.24 4.39
CA GLY A 180 29.96 -6.81 3.35
C GLY A 180 29.52 -5.35 3.46
N THR A 181 28.74 -4.92 2.46
CA THR A 181 28.22 -3.55 2.37
C THR A 181 26.78 -3.52 2.87
N TRP A 182 26.50 -2.70 3.89
CA TRP A 182 25.20 -2.57 4.56
C TRP A 182 24.69 -1.13 4.54
N PRO A 183 24.21 -0.62 3.39
CA PRO A 183 23.94 0.80 3.23
C PRO A 183 22.56 1.22 3.77
N ALA A 184 21.70 0.28 4.16
CA ALA A 184 20.36 0.57 4.66
C ALA A 184 20.05 -0.14 5.99
N VAL A 185 19.11 0.43 6.74
CA VAL A 185 18.65 -0.03 8.05
C VAL A 185 17.16 0.30 8.23
N THR A 186 16.43 -0.41 9.10
CA THR A 186 15.08 -0.03 9.53
C THR A 186 15.06 0.44 10.98
N ASN A 187 13.97 1.11 11.40
CA ASN A 187 13.74 1.45 12.80
C ASN A 187 13.62 0.22 13.71
N ALA A 188 13.21 -0.94 13.18
CA ALA A 188 13.19 -2.20 13.91
C ALA A 188 14.53 -2.95 13.79
N HIS A 189 15.62 -2.26 13.47
CA HIS A 189 17.00 -2.79 13.44
C HIS A 189 17.28 -3.91 12.42
N TRP A 190 16.49 -4.00 11.34
CA TRP A 190 16.87 -4.81 10.20
C TRP A 190 18.09 -4.22 9.52
N GLN A 191 19.04 -5.06 9.13
CA GLN A 191 20.23 -4.65 8.39
C GLN A 191 20.01 -5.02 6.93
N VAL A 192 20.20 -4.09 5.99
CA VAL A 192 20.07 -4.39 4.56
C VAL A 192 21.39 -4.14 3.87
N GLY A 193 21.86 -5.15 3.14
CA GLY A 193 23.13 -5.20 2.44
C GLY A 193 23.00 -5.62 0.98
N CYS A 194 24.13 -5.67 0.29
CA CYS A 194 24.14 -5.75 -1.17
C CYS A 194 24.47 -7.13 -1.71
N LEU A 195 23.77 -7.48 -2.79
CA LEU A 195 24.09 -8.60 -3.66
C LEU A 195 24.45 -8.06 -5.05
N PRO A 196 25.42 -8.67 -5.75
CA PRO A 196 25.97 -8.09 -6.98
C PRO A 196 25.00 -8.16 -8.18
N ALA A 197 24.02 -9.08 -8.15
CA ALA A 197 23.10 -9.30 -9.26
C ALA A 197 21.75 -9.81 -8.77
N THR A 198 20.70 -9.60 -9.58
CA THR A 198 19.42 -10.30 -9.42
C THR A 198 19.53 -11.76 -9.88
N ARG A 199 18.78 -12.66 -9.24
CA ARG A 199 18.72 -14.09 -9.57
C ARG A 199 17.99 -14.37 -10.88
N ASN A 200 17.04 -13.51 -11.25
CA ASN A 200 16.21 -13.68 -12.45
C ASN A 200 16.75 -12.95 -13.70
N GLY A 201 18.03 -12.57 -13.69
CA GLY A 201 18.72 -11.99 -14.85
C GLY A 201 18.33 -10.54 -15.17
N GLN A 202 17.55 -9.88 -14.31
CA GLN A 202 17.30 -8.45 -14.43
C GLN A 202 18.60 -7.67 -14.15
N PRO A 203 18.90 -6.60 -14.90
CA PRO A 203 20.14 -5.84 -14.70
C PRO A 203 20.30 -5.28 -13.30
N GLY A 204 21.53 -5.27 -12.78
CA GLY A 204 21.92 -4.58 -11.55
C GLY A 204 21.84 -5.40 -10.28
N GLU A 205 22.13 -4.71 -9.18
CA GLU A 205 22.31 -5.30 -7.85
C GLU A 205 20.97 -5.77 -7.24
N ALA A 206 21.09 -6.53 -6.15
CA ALA A 206 19.97 -6.97 -5.33
C ALA A 206 20.29 -6.77 -3.84
N PHE A 207 19.43 -7.29 -2.97
CA PHE A 207 19.51 -7.03 -1.53
C PHE A 207 19.59 -8.31 -0.72
N VAL A 208 20.36 -8.27 0.36
CA VAL A 208 20.23 -9.20 1.48
C VAL A 208 19.69 -8.44 2.67
N ALA A 209 18.69 -8.98 3.36
CA ALA A 209 18.19 -8.43 4.61
C ALA A 209 18.53 -9.39 5.76
N LEU A 210 19.13 -8.88 6.83
CA LEU A 210 19.38 -9.59 8.08
C LEU A 210 18.39 -9.07 9.11
N SER A 211 17.59 -9.97 9.64
CA SER A 211 16.60 -9.66 10.66
C SER A 211 17.24 -9.53 12.05
N PRO A 212 16.57 -8.85 13.01
CA PRO A 212 17.04 -8.74 14.38
C PRO A 212 17.20 -10.08 15.10
N ASP A 213 16.41 -11.09 14.74
CA ASP A 213 16.48 -12.47 15.25
C ASP A 213 17.55 -13.34 14.56
N GLY A 214 18.22 -12.79 13.53
CA GLY A 214 19.37 -13.42 12.87
C GLY A 214 19.03 -14.32 11.68
N LEU A 215 17.82 -14.21 11.12
CA LEU A 215 17.47 -14.80 9.83
C LEU A 215 17.99 -13.92 8.69
N LYS A 216 18.54 -14.57 7.67
CA LYS A 216 19.08 -13.92 6.47
C LYS A 216 18.15 -14.17 5.29
N PHE A 217 17.71 -13.10 4.64
CA PHE A 217 16.80 -13.12 3.51
C PHE A 217 17.53 -12.65 2.27
N ARG A 218 17.66 -13.53 1.28
CA ARG A 218 18.15 -13.16 -0.04
C ARG A 218 16.98 -12.62 -0.86
N LEU A 219 16.96 -11.32 -1.09
CA LEU A 219 15.91 -10.59 -1.81
C LEU A 219 16.49 -10.17 -3.17
N ASP A 220 16.36 -11.05 -4.15
CA ASP A 220 17.04 -10.90 -5.44
C ASP A 220 16.24 -11.37 -6.66
N HIS A 221 14.92 -11.49 -6.52
CA HIS A 221 14.03 -11.75 -7.66
C HIS A 221 13.21 -10.50 -7.98
N LEU A 222 13.66 -9.73 -8.98
CA LEU A 222 13.05 -8.45 -9.32
C LEU A 222 11.83 -8.62 -10.23
N SER A 223 10.68 -8.11 -9.80
CA SER A 223 9.45 -8.03 -10.59
C SER A 223 8.90 -6.61 -10.61
N TYR A 224 8.06 -6.32 -11.60
CA TYR A 224 7.37 -5.04 -11.72
C TYR A 224 5.87 -5.26 -11.86
N ALA A 225 5.10 -4.45 -11.14
CA ALA A 225 3.66 -4.40 -11.22
C ALA A 225 3.17 -3.10 -11.84
N PHE A 226 2.06 -3.16 -12.57
CA PHE A 226 1.36 -1.93 -12.95
C PHE A 226 0.98 -1.13 -11.70
N TYR A 227 1.15 0.19 -11.78
CA TYR A 227 0.66 1.13 -10.79
C TYR A 227 -0.01 2.30 -11.54
N PRO A 228 -1.12 2.86 -11.05
CA PRO A 228 -1.81 3.96 -11.74
C PRO A 228 -0.87 5.10 -12.10
N PRO A 229 -0.97 5.69 -13.30
CA PRO A 229 -0.15 6.85 -13.65
C PRO A 229 -0.46 8.04 -12.74
N LEU A 230 0.48 8.99 -12.67
CA LEU A 230 0.27 10.29 -12.04
C LEU A 230 0.28 11.34 -13.14
N SER A 231 -0.79 12.12 -13.25
CA SER A 231 -0.89 13.21 -14.22
C SER A 231 -0.93 14.56 -13.50
N GLN A 232 -0.19 15.54 -13.99
CA GLN A 232 -0.20 16.90 -13.49
C GLN A 232 -0.25 17.90 -14.65
N ASN A 233 -0.99 18.99 -14.46
CA ASN A 233 -0.93 20.14 -15.34
C ASN A 233 0.41 20.86 -15.15
N VAL A 234 1.15 21.04 -16.22
CA VAL A 234 2.44 21.73 -16.25
C VAL A 234 2.39 22.88 -17.27
N SER A 235 3.32 23.82 -17.16
CA SER A 235 3.57 24.79 -18.23
C SER A 235 4.82 24.35 -19.00
N MET A 236 4.68 24.08 -20.29
CA MET A 236 5.82 23.79 -21.17
C MET A 236 5.91 24.91 -22.20
N GLU A 237 7.04 25.64 -22.22
CA GLU A 237 7.26 26.78 -23.10
C GLU A 237 6.15 27.86 -22.98
N GLY A 238 5.62 28.07 -21.76
CA GLY A 238 4.55 29.03 -21.51
C GLY A 238 3.16 28.58 -21.93
N LYS A 239 3.00 27.35 -22.45
CA LYS A 239 1.70 26.77 -22.83
C LYS A 239 1.22 25.73 -21.80
N PRO A 240 -0.08 25.67 -21.50
CA PRO A 240 -0.63 24.59 -20.68
C PRO A 240 -0.41 23.23 -21.34
N ALA A 241 0.11 22.27 -20.57
CA ALA A 241 0.28 20.89 -20.98
C ALA A 241 -0.06 19.95 -19.82
N VAL A 242 -0.32 18.67 -20.13
CA VAL A 242 -0.50 17.62 -19.11
C VAL A 242 0.70 16.69 -19.17
N TYR A 243 1.45 16.66 -18.08
CA TYR A 243 2.50 15.69 -17.90
C TYR A 243 1.95 14.43 -17.25
N THR A 244 2.28 13.24 -17.78
CA THR A 244 1.84 11.95 -17.22
C THR A 244 3.04 11.06 -16.94
N LEU A 245 3.28 10.77 -15.66
CA LEU A 245 4.23 9.77 -15.21
C LEU A 245 3.56 8.40 -15.17
N THR A 246 3.97 7.50 -16.05
CA THR A 246 3.66 6.08 -15.88
C THR A 246 4.45 5.54 -14.70
N ARG A 247 3.80 4.73 -13.86
CA ARG A 247 4.39 4.20 -12.64
C ARG A 247 4.30 2.68 -12.63
N ARG A 248 5.27 2.05 -11.97
CA ARG A 248 5.24 0.64 -11.63
C ARG A 248 5.63 0.45 -10.18
N MET A 249 5.10 -0.58 -9.55
CA MET A 249 5.57 -1.03 -8.24
C MET A 249 6.64 -2.10 -8.47
N ALA A 250 7.89 -1.76 -8.22
CA ALA A 250 9.00 -2.71 -8.25
C ALA A 250 9.05 -3.50 -6.94
N ARG A 251 9.23 -4.81 -7.03
CA ARG A 251 9.36 -5.71 -5.88
C ARG A 251 10.59 -6.59 -6.05
N MET A 252 11.47 -6.58 -5.06
CA MET A 252 12.60 -7.48 -4.96
C MET A 252 12.23 -8.63 -4.01
N HIS A 253 11.75 -9.73 -4.57
CA HIS A 253 11.22 -10.85 -3.80
C HIS A 253 12.31 -11.75 -3.24
N VAL A 254 11.97 -12.43 -2.15
CA VAL A 254 12.81 -13.47 -1.55
C VAL A 254 13.03 -14.64 -2.49
N THR A 255 14.27 -15.12 -2.51
CA THR A 255 14.62 -16.41 -3.14
C THR A 255 15.25 -17.40 -2.19
N ARG A 256 15.72 -16.93 -1.02
CA ARG A 256 16.25 -17.78 0.05
C ARG A 256 16.05 -17.14 1.43
N VAL A 257 15.73 -17.95 2.42
CA VAL A 257 15.78 -17.62 3.85
C VAL A 257 16.73 -18.60 4.52
N GLU A 258 17.61 -18.14 5.38
CA GLU A 258 18.61 -18.98 6.05
C GLU A 258 18.76 -18.56 7.51
N ASP A 259 18.80 -19.54 8.42
CA ASP A 259 19.08 -19.30 9.84
C ASP A 259 20.57 -19.33 10.16
N ARG A 260 20.91 -19.06 11.42
CA ARG A 260 22.31 -19.06 11.90
C ARG A 260 22.99 -20.44 11.91
N PHE A 261 22.23 -21.51 11.76
CA PHE A 261 22.72 -22.89 11.76
C PHE A 261 22.87 -23.46 10.34
N GLY A 262 22.54 -22.66 9.32
CA GLY A 262 22.62 -23.06 7.92
C GLY A 262 21.38 -23.81 7.41
N ASN A 263 20.30 -23.88 8.18
CA ASN A 263 19.02 -24.37 7.67
C ASN A 263 18.37 -23.31 6.81
N TRP A 264 17.71 -23.72 5.73
CA TRP A 264 17.25 -22.77 4.72
C TRP A 264 15.91 -23.13 4.11
N LEU A 265 15.26 -22.12 3.54
CA LEU A 265 14.14 -22.21 2.62
C LEU A 265 14.55 -21.58 1.28
N ASP A 266 14.38 -22.28 0.16
CA ASP A 266 14.58 -21.75 -1.18
C ASP A 266 13.22 -21.60 -1.89
N TYR A 267 13.06 -20.49 -2.61
CA TYR A 267 11.86 -20.15 -3.36
C TYR A 267 12.15 -20.27 -4.85
N THR A 268 11.35 -21.05 -5.56
CA THR A 268 11.37 -21.17 -7.02
C THR A 268 10.27 -20.32 -7.62
N TRP A 269 10.61 -19.63 -8.70
CA TRP A 269 9.75 -18.66 -9.36
C TRP A 269 9.65 -18.94 -10.86
N GLU A 270 8.49 -18.65 -11.44
CA GLU A 270 8.26 -18.54 -12.88
C GLU A 270 7.72 -17.14 -13.18
N GLY A 271 8.50 -16.31 -13.86
CA GLY A 271 8.16 -14.90 -14.02
C GLY A 271 8.03 -14.21 -12.65
N HIS A 272 6.84 -13.74 -12.29
CA HIS A 272 6.54 -13.15 -10.97
C HIS A 272 5.78 -14.11 -10.04
N ARG A 273 5.58 -15.37 -10.44
CA ARG A 273 4.77 -16.35 -9.71
C ARG A 273 5.68 -17.31 -8.93
N PRO A 274 5.60 -17.39 -7.59
CA PRO A 274 6.26 -18.46 -6.86
C PRO A 274 5.59 -19.80 -7.19
N THR A 275 6.37 -20.81 -7.54
CA THR A 275 5.87 -22.14 -7.92
C THR A 275 6.22 -23.20 -6.88
N ARG A 276 7.27 -22.96 -6.07
CA ARG A 276 7.71 -23.91 -5.04
C ARG A 276 8.48 -23.24 -3.92
N ILE A 277 8.31 -23.75 -2.70
CA ILE A 277 9.19 -23.49 -1.54
C ILE A 277 9.71 -24.83 -1.06
N ALA A 278 11.02 -24.94 -0.87
CA ALA A 278 11.63 -26.12 -0.28
C ALA A 278 12.57 -25.77 0.85
N ALA A 279 12.61 -26.63 1.87
CA ALA A 279 13.47 -26.50 3.01
C ALA A 279 14.66 -27.48 2.94
N SER A 280 15.73 -27.14 3.68
CA SER A 280 16.93 -27.98 3.82
C SER A 280 16.66 -29.36 4.44
N ASP A 281 15.54 -29.52 5.14
CA ASP A 281 15.11 -30.76 5.79
C ASP A 281 14.12 -31.59 4.97
N GLY A 282 13.91 -31.22 3.70
CA GLY A 282 13.05 -31.96 2.77
C GLY A 282 11.57 -31.57 2.82
N ARG A 283 11.16 -30.56 3.59
CA ARG A 283 9.80 -29.99 3.47
C ARG A 283 9.63 -29.30 2.13
N ILE A 284 8.48 -29.54 1.47
CA ILE A 284 8.15 -28.94 0.18
C ILE A 284 6.71 -28.41 0.20
N VAL A 285 6.51 -27.24 -0.38
CA VAL A 285 5.21 -26.67 -0.73
C VAL A 285 5.23 -26.27 -2.20
N SER A 286 4.23 -26.68 -2.97
CA SER A 286 4.05 -26.29 -4.38
C SER A 286 2.80 -25.44 -4.57
N PHE A 287 2.86 -24.54 -5.55
CA PHE A 287 1.74 -23.67 -5.94
C PHE A 287 1.25 -24.07 -7.32
N GLU A 288 -0.06 -24.17 -7.47
CA GLU A 288 -0.72 -24.35 -8.75
C GLU A 288 -1.41 -23.05 -9.16
N TRP A 289 -1.13 -22.60 -10.38
CA TRP A 289 -1.65 -21.35 -10.92
C TRP A 289 -2.58 -21.62 -12.10
N ASP A 290 -3.74 -20.96 -12.11
CA ASP A 290 -4.48 -20.71 -13.34
C ASP A 290 -3.76 -19.60 -14.11
N VAL A 291 -3.12 -19.96 -15.21
CA VAL A 291 -2.29 -19.06 -16.02
C VAL A 291 -3.13 -17.97 -16.68
N ALA A 292 -4.36 -18.26 -17.09
CA ALA A 292 -5.21 -17.32 -17.84
C ALA A 292 -5.63 -16.13 -16.96
N SER A 293 -5.96 -16.41 -15.70
CA SER A 293 -6.32 -15.38 -14.73
C SER A 293 -5.17 -14.95 -13.81
N ALA A 294 -4.03 -15.63 -13.93
CA ALA A 294 -2.87 -15.51 -13.08
C ALA A 294 -3.19 -15.66 -11.58
N ARG A 295 -4.04 -16.62 -11.20
CA ARG A 295 -4.41 -16.86 -9.79
C ARG A 295 -3.91 -18.20 -9.29
N ILE A 296 -3.52 -18.28 -8.03
CA ILE A 296 -3.25 -19.54 -7.32
C ILE A 296 -4.58 -20.26 -7.14
N VAL A 297 -4.71 -21.47 -7.66
CA VAL A 297 -5.90 -22.32 -7.51
C VAL A 297 -5.71 -23.40 -6.45
N SER A 298 -4.46 -23.79 -6.17
CA SER A 298 -4.14 -24.67 -5.06
C SER A 298 -2.73 -24.42 -4.51
N ILE A 299 -2.56 -24.71 -3.22
CA ILE A 299 -1.24 -24.98 -2.64
C ILE A 299 -1.23 -26.40 -2.10
N THR A 300 -0.10 -27.09 -2.25
CA THR A 300 0.04 -28.47 -1.80
C THR A 300 1.29 -28.61 -0.94
N GLN A 301 1.10 -29.01 0.31
CA GLN A 301 2.15 -29.43 1.22
C GLN A 301 2.55 -30.87 0.91
N GLN A 302 3.85 -31.13 0.81
CA GLN A 302 4.45 -32.43 0.50
C GLN A 302 3.77 -33.17 -0.68
N PRO A 303 3.79 -32.55 -1.89
CA PRO A 303 3.15 -33.12 -3.07
C PRO A 303 3.70 -34.51 -3.41
N GLY A 304 2.82 -35.44 -3.77
CA GLY A 304 3.16 -36.82 -4.14
C GLY A 304 3.52 -37.74 -2.97
N SER A 305 3.37 -37.27 -1.72
CA SER A 305 3.63 -38.07 -0.52
C SER A 305 2.34 -38.57 0.15
N ALA A 306 2.46 -39.59 1.01
CA ALA A 306 1.36 -40.03 1.87
C ALA A 306 0.90 -38.97 2.90
N LYS A 307 1.70 -37.90 3.10
CA LYS A 307 1.39 -36.79 4.02
C LYS A 307 0.87 -35.54 3.28
N GLN A 308 0.49 -35.70 2.00
CA GLN A 308 0.03 -34.60 1.18
C GLN A 308 -1.18 -33.91 1.82
N ARG A 309 -1.16 -32.58 1.86
CA ARG A 309 -2.29 -31.74 2.26
C ARG A 309 -2.47 -30.64 1.22
N THR A 310 -3.70 -30.38 0.82
CA THR A 310 -4.00 -29.43 -0.25
C THR A 310 -5.05 -28.42 0.21
N TRP A 311 -4.76 -27.15 -0.02
CA TRP A 311 -5.72 -26.06 0.11
C TRP A 311 -6.17 -25.65 -1.28
N ARG A 312 -7.47 -25.40 -1.44
CA ARG A 312 -8.07 -25.04 -2.73
C ARG A 312 -8.70 -23.67 -2.65
N TYR A 313 -8.48 -22.86 -3.68
CA TYR A 313 -8.92 -21.48 -3.75
C TYR A 313 -9.98 -21.34 -4.83
N ALA A 314 -11.16 -20.85 -4.45
CA ALA A 314 -12.26 -20.61 -5.37
C ALA A 314 -12.52 -19.11 -5.52
N TYR A 315 -12.94 -18.71 -6.72
CA TYR A 315 -13.09 -17.31 -7.10
C TYR A 315 -14.48 -17.03 -7.66
N ARG A 316 -14.99 -15.83 -7.42
CA ARG A 316 -16.18 -15.25 -8.06
C ARG A 316 -15.81 -13.86 -8.57
N ASP A 317 -16.03 -13.58 -9.86
CA ASP A 317 -15.67 -12.30 -10.48
C ASP A 317 -14.21 -11.87 -10.23
N ASN A 318 -13.30 -12.84 -10.33
CA ASN A 318 -11.86 -12.70 -10.05
C ASN A 318 -11.48 -12.37 -8.59
N ARG A 319 -12.45 -12.36 -7.66
CA ARG A 319 -12.25 -12.17 -6.21
C ARG A 319 -12.28 -13.50 -5.49
N LEU A 320 -11.46 -13.66 -4.46
CA LEU A 320 -11.45 -14.91 -3.70
C LEU A 320 -12.74 -15.03 -2.90
N SER A 321 -13.48 -16.11 -3.13
CA SER A 321 -14.77 -16.36 -2.49
C SER A 321 -14.71 -17.48 -1.45
N SER A 322 -13.78 -18.42 -1.58
CA SER A 322 -13.63 -19.53 -0.63
C SER A 322 -12.20 -20.08 -0.60
N VAL A 323 -11.81 -20.58 0.58
CA VAL A 323 -10.60 -21.40 0.77
C VAL A 323 -11.02 -22.69 1.46
N THR A 324 -10.93 -23.81 0.73
CA THR A 324 -11.18 -25.15 1.28
C THR A 324 -9.89 -25.71 1.85
N LEU A 325 -9.94 -26.08 3.13
CA LEU A 325 -8.83 -26.67 3.89
C LEU A 325 -8.69 -28.18 3.58
N PRO A 326 -7.55 -28.80 3.96
CA PRO A 326 -7.32 -30.22 3.71
C PRO A 326 -8.34 -31.17 4.35
N ASP A 327 -9.03 -30.74 5.42
CA ASP A 327 -10.08 -31.50 6.10
C ASP A 327 -11.48 -31.33 5.48
N GLY A 328 -11.59 -30.54 4.40
CA GLY A 328 -12.84 -30.24 3.71
C GLY A 328 -13.65 -29.09 4.30
N SER A 329 -13.27 -28.58 5.48
CA SER A 329 -13.85 -27.35 6.02
C SER A 329 -13.39 -26.14 5.20
N ALA A 330 -14.10 -25.01 5.27
CA ALA A 330 -13.79 -23.88 4.39
C ALA A 330 -14.03 -22.52 5.02
N TRP A 331 -13.18 -21.59 4.64
CA TRP A 331 -13.45 -20.16 4.77
C TRP A 331 -14.35 -19.68 3.64
N SER A 332 -15.21 -18.69 3.89
CA SER A 332 -15.92 -17.96 2.83
C SER A 332 -15.78 -16.45 2.99
N PHE A 333 -15.74 -15.76 1.85
CA PHE A 333 -15.49 -14.32 1.76
C PHE A 333 -16.56 -13.66 0.89
N ASP A 334 -17.19 -12.64 1.43
CA ASP A 334 -18.01 -11.70 0.70
C ASP A 334 -17.48 -10.29 0.96
N ILE A 335 -16.60 -9.84 0.07
CA ILE A 335 -15.80 -8.61 0.21
C ILE A 335 -15.94 -7.71 -1.02
N GLY A 336 -16.94 -7.96 -1.86
CA GLY A 336 -17.12 -7.26 -3.12
C GLY A 336 -17.25 -5.74 -2.96
N ASP A 337 -18.00 -5.31 -1.94
CA ASP A 337 -18.20 -3.89 -1.63
C ASP A 337 -16.93 -3.22 -1.13
N LEU A 338 -16.09 -3.93 -0.36
CA LEU A 338 -14.82 -3.39 0.13
C LEU A 338 -13.87 -3.02 -1.02
N VAL A 339 -13.83 -3.87 -2.05
CA VAL A 339 -13.01 -3.67 -3.25
C VAL A 339 -13.63 -2.62 -4.18
N ALA A 340 -14.97 -2.58 -4.29
CA ALA A 340 -15.68 -1.65 -5.16
C ALA A 340 -15.79 -0.23 -4.59
N ALA A 341 -15.73 -0.07 -3.26
CA ALA A 341 -15.78 1.21 -2.60
C ALA A 341 -14.67 2.09 -3.17
N SER A 342 -15.05 3.16 -3.87
CA SER A 342 -14.12 4.12 -4.46
C SER A 342 -14.18 5.42 -3.67
N PRO A 343 -13.06 6.13 -3.50
CA PRO A 343 -13.09 7.44 -2.86
C PRO A 343 -13.90 8.37 -3.75
N ARG A 344 -14.95 9.01 -3.21
CA ARG A 344 -15.58 10.13 -3.91
C ARG A 344 -14.52 11.22 -4.10
N SER A 345 -14.44 11.92 -5.22
CA SER A 345 -13.52 13.06 -5.33
C SER A 345 -13.94 14.18 -4.38
N VAL A 346 -13.03 14.75 -3.59
CA VAL A 346 -13.29 16.00 -2.85
C VAL A 346 -12.33 17.04 -3.40
N SER A 347 -12.89 18.13 -3.90
CA SER A 347 -12.12 19.29 -4.31
C SER A 347 -11.74 20.08 -3.08
N LEU A 348 -10.48 20.04 -2.71
CA LEU A 348 -9.91 20.92 -1.68
C LEU A 348 -9.21 22.07 -2.41
N SER A 349 -10.02 22.96 -2.99
CA SER A 349 -9.56 24.17 -3.68
C SER A 349 -9.53 25.35 -2.71
N GLY A 350 -8.52 26.20 -2.85
CA GLY A 350 -8.26 27.33 -1.95
C GLY A 350 -7.10 27.05 -1.00
N CYS A 351 -6.60 28.13 -0.40
CA CYS A 351 -5.64 28.04 0.69
C CYS A 351 -6.36 28.09 2.03
N PHE A 352 -5.78 27.40 3.01
CA PHE A 352 -6.19 27.49 4.39
C PHE A 352 -6.13 28.97 4.80
N ALA A 353 -7.29 29.56 5.07
CA ALA A 353 -7.46 30.89 5.64
C ALA A 353 -8.12 30.73 7.01
N SER A 354 -7.73 31.55 7.99
CA SER A 354 -8.08 31.47 9.42
C SER A 354 -9.57 31.71 9.72
N GLY A 355 -10.44 30.86 9.18
CA GLY A 355 -11.90 31.01 9.20
C GLY A 355 -12.59 30.35 8.01
N PHE A 356 -11.84 29.81 7.05
CA PHE A 356 -12.37 29.00 5.95
C PHE A 356 -12.18 27.51 6.31
N ASP A 357 -13.20 26.93 6.92
CA ASP A 357 -13.46 25.51 6.70
C ASP A 357 -13.79 25.38 5.21
N PRO A 358 -13.09 24.58 4.39
CA PRO A 358 -13.54 24.31 3.04
C PRO A 358 -14.90 23.61 3.10
N ILE A 359 -15.97 24.40 3.24
CA ILE A 359 -17.35 24.02 3.06
C ILE A 359 -17.49 23.74 1.56
N GLY A 360 -17.29 22.49 1.19
CA GLY A 360 -17.24 22.09 -0.20
C GLY A 360 -17.22 20.59 -0.44
N GLY A 361 -17.84 19.79 0.43
CA GLY A 361 -18.28 18.45 0.07
C GLY A 361 -18.09 17.38 1.14
N ALA A 362 -19.10 17.17 1.97
CA ALA A 362 -19.59 15.86 2.42
C ALA A 362 -18.52 14.76 2.65
N GLY A 363 -17.61 14.96 3.61
CA GLY A 363 -16.60 13.96 3.98
C GLY A 363 -17.02 13.00 5.10
N SER A 364 -18.13 13.26 5.77
CA SER A 364 -18.77 12.27 6.64
C SER A 364 -19.98 11.71 5.89
N THR A 365 -19.91 10.44 5.52
CA THR A 365 -21.11 9.61 5.42
C THR A 365 -21.95 9.90 6.68
N PRO A 366 -23.23 10.31 6.59
CA PRO A 366 -24.05 10.57 7.78
C PRO A 366 -23.91 9.42 8.80
N ALA A 367 -24.01 9.74 10.09
CA ALA A 367 -23.97 8.71 11.12
C ALA A 367 -25.01 7.61 10.78
N GLY A 368 -24.56 6.36 10.68
CA GLY A 368 -25.42 5.22 10.32
C GLY A 368 -25.41 4.78 8.84
N GLN A 369 -24.76 5.51 7.92
CA GLN A 369 -24.59 5.06 6.53
C GLN A 369 -23.17 4.49 6.32
N PHE A 370 -23.07 3.41 5.53
CA PHE A 370 -21.83 2.71 5.19
C PHE A 370 -21.62 2.67 3.68
N ASP A 371 -20.35 2.67 3.26
CA ASP A 371 -19.91 2.63 1.88
C ASP A 371 -19.45 1.23 1.45
N ALA A 372 -19.12 0.37 2.41
CA ALA A 372 -18.73 -1.01 2.16
C ALA A 372 -19.13 -1.95 3.30
N THR A 373 -19.47 -3.19 2.94
CA THR A 373 -19.57 -4.31 3.87
C THR A 373 -18.58 -5.41 3.47
N ALA A 374 -17.88 -5.96 4.45
CA ALA A 374 -17.09 -7.18 4.29
C ALA A 374 -17.63 -8.23 5.26
N THR A 375 -17.94 -9.42 4.75
CA THR A 375 -18.37 -10.57 5.56
C THR A 375 -17.42 -11.73 5.37
N LEU A 376 -16.87 -12.22 6.48
CA LEU A 376 -15.95 -13.36 6.53
C LEU A 376 -16.59 -14.46 7.37
N ARG A 377 -16.49 -15.71 6.92
CA ARG A 377 -16.91 -16.89 7.69
C ARG A 377 -15.73 -17.83 7.92
N HIS A 378 -15.44 -18.10 9.18
CA HIS A 378 -14.48 -19.09 9.63
C HIS A 378 -15.00 -20.52 9.40
N PRO A 379 -14.13 -21.52 9.16
CA PRO A 379 -14.50 -22.92 9.06
C PRO A 379 -15.35 -23.48 10.20
N SER A 380 -15.15 -22.97 11.43
CA SER A 380 -15.96 -23.33 12.62
C SER A 380 -17.41 -22.82 12.57
N GLY A 381 -17.75 -21.95 11.61
CA GLY A 381 -19.05 -21.32 11.49
C GLY A 381 -19.16 -19.94 12.13
N LEU A 382 -18.10 -19.43 12.77
CA LEU A 382 -18.04 -18.02 13.19
C LEU A 382 -18.12 -17.10 11.97
N THR A 383 -19.02 -16.12 12.01
CA THR A 383 -19.17 -15.09 10.98
C THR A 383 -18.87 -13.73 11.56
N GLY A 384 -18.09 -12.94 10.82
CA GLY A 384 -17.86 -11.53 11.12
C GLY A 384 -18.28 -10.63 9.99
N THR A 385 -19.00 -9.58 10.33
CA THR A 385 -19.42 -8.52 9.42
C THR A 385 -18.74 -7.22 9.83
N PHE A 386 -18.11 -6.57 8.86
CA PHE A 386 -17.37 -5.33 9.04
C PHE A 386 -18.00 -4.29 8.12
N ARG A 387 -18.55 -3.21 8.69
CA ARG A 387 -19.07 -2.10 7.90
C ARG A 387 -18.09 -0.95 7.94
N LEU A 388 -17.84 -0.37 6.77
CA LEU A 388 -16.89 0.72 6.61
C LEU A 388 -17.54 1.90 5.90
N ALA A 389 -17.09 3.10 6.25
CA ALA A 389 -17.52 4.34 5.64
C ALA A 389 -16.32 5.23 5.35
N TRP A 390 -16.37 6.01 4.28
CA TRP A 390 -15.35 7.01 4.01
C TRP A 390 -15.41 8.11 5.08
N ARG A 391 -14.29 8.33 5.76
CA ARG A 391 -14.13 9.38 6.76
C ARG A 391 -13.05 10.35 6.33
N LEU A 392 -13.36 11.64 6.42
CA LEU A 392 -12.36 12.70 6.38
C LEU A 392 -11.49 12.62 7.64
N ARG A 393 -10.20 12.79 7.45
CA ARG A 393 -9.15 12.85 8.47
C ARG A 393 -8.36 14.12 8.29
N ALA A 394 -7.75 14.59 9.36
CA ALA A 394 -6.99 15.81 9.36
C ALA A 394 -5.67 15.65 10.13
N GLN A 395 -4.68 16.44 9.72
CA GLN A 395 -3.46 16.65 10.44
C GLN A 395 -3.37 18.10 10.90
N SER A 396 -2.67 18.30 12.02
CA SER A 396 -2.40 19.62 12.58
C SER A 396 -0.97 20.03 12.28
N SER A 397 -0.75 21.35 12.16
CA SER A 397 0.55 21.98 11.91
C SER A 397 1.27 21.44 10.68
N VAL A 398 0.53 21.14 9.61
CA VAL A 398 1.12 20.66 8.36
C VAL A 398 1.97 21.77 7.74
N PRO A 399 3.25 21.51 7.39
CA PRO A 399 4.15 22.51 6.83
C PRO A 399 3.76 22.81 5.38
N SER A 400 2.86 23.77 5.19
CA SER A 400 2.26 24.06 3.90
C SER A 400 2.26 25.55 3.59
N HIS A 401 2.44 25.88 2.32
CA HIS A 401 2.35 27.23 1.81
C HIS A 401 1.32 27.29 0.68
N CYS A 402 0.72 28.46 0.55
CA CYS A 402 -0.28 28.71 -0.48
C CYS A 402 0.40 28.88 -1.83
N MET A 403 0.00 28.06 -2.81
CA MET A 403 0.53 28.07 -4.18
C MET A 403 -0.56 28.44 -5.19
N GLY A 404 -0.14 28.93 -6.35
CA GLY A 404 -1.03 29.31 -7.46
C GLY A 404 -1.37 30.81 -7.47
N GLN A 405 -1.56 31.38 -8.67
CA GLN A 405 -1.87 32.80 -8.86
C GLN A 405 -3.37 33.05 -9.16
N THR A 406 -4.00 32.16 -9.93
CA THR A 406 -5.41 32.25 -10.32
C THR A 406 -6.29 31.17 -9.68
N SER A 407 -5.68 30.10 -9.18
CA SER A 407 -6.34 29.02 -8.44
C SER A 407 -5.42 28.60 -7.30
N MET A 408 -5.70 29.13 -6.12
CA MET A 408 -4.87 28.94 -4.92
C MET A 408 -5.08 27.53 -4.34
N TYR A 409 -4.02 26.88 -3.86
CA TYR A 409 -4.07 25.57 -3.20
C TYR A 409 -2.92 25.37 -2.20
N GLU A 410 -3.09 24.46 -1.24
CA GLU A 410 -2.04 24.07 -0.31
C GLU A 410 -1.01 23.13 -0.95
N SER A 411 0.28 23.43 -0.79
CA SER A 411 1.36 22.55 -1.25
C SER A 411 1.37 21.19 -0.54
N LEU A 412 0.97 21.16 0.73
CA LEU A 412 0.65 19.95 1.50
C LEU A 412 -0.74 20.08 2.12
N ASN A 413 -1.65 19.23 1.68
CA ASN A 413 -3.05 19.30 2.08
C ASN A 413 -3.25 18.71 3.48
N PRO A 414 -3.71 19.44 4.51
CA PRO A 414 -3.82 18.86 5.85
C PRO A 414 -4.97 17.85 6.00
N TYR A 415 -5.82 17.69 4.98
CA TYR A 415 -6.88 16.69 4.97
C TYR A 415 -6.52 15.48 4.11
N TYR A 416 -6.99 14.31 4.57
CA TYR A 416 -6.95 13.06 3.82
C TYR A 416 -8.19 12.24 4.14
N ARG A 417 -8.43 11.14 3.43
CA ARG A 417 -9.59 10.28 3.68
C ARG A 417 -9.17 8.86 3.91
N THR A 418 -9.98 8.12 4.62
CA THR A 418 -9.72 6.72 4.93
C THR A 418 -11.05 5.99 4.87
N LEU A 419 -11.09 4.79 4.30
CA LEU A 419 -12.26 3.92 4.44
C LEU A 419 -12.18 3.29 5.83
N SER A 420 -12.95 3.84 6.75
CA SER A 420 -12.84 3.57 8.17
C SER A 420 -13.95 2.63 8.63
N ILE A 421 -13.61 1.64 9.44
CA ILE A 421 -14.59 0.80 10.11
C ILE A 421 -15.50 1.63 10.99
N ILE A 422 -16.81 1.37 10.91
CA ILE A 422 -17.84 2.01 11.74
C ILE A 422 -18.48 1.02 12.71
N ASP A 423 -18.61 -0.25 12.29
CA ASP A 423 -19.07 -1.34 13.15
C ASP A 423 -18.42 -2.67 12.76
N LYS A 424 -18.29 -3.52 13.77
CA LYS A 424 -17.86 -4.92 13.67
C LYS A 424 -18.89 -5.76 14.40
N ILE A 425 -19.36 -6.83 13.79
CA ILE A 425 -20.27 -7.79 14.43
C ILE A 425 -19.67 -9.18 14.29
N LEU A 426 -19.55 -9.92 15.39
CA LEU A 426 -19.20 -11.35 15.41
C LEU A 426 -20.37 -12.18 15.93
N SER A 427 -20.64 -13.32 15.30
CA SER A 427 -21.65 -14.29 15.77
C SER A 427 -21.40 -15.66 15.17
N GLY A 428 -21.80 -16.73 15.86
CA GLY A 428 -21.63 -18.09 15.35
C GLY A 428 -22.03 -19.17 16.35
N PRO A 429 -21.77 -20.46 16.04
CA PRO A 429 -22.02 -21.57 16.95
C PRO A 429 -21.33 -21.34 18.30
N GLY A 430 -22.10 -21.30 19.39
CA GLY A 430 -21.58 -21.06 20.74
C GLY A 430 -21.06 -19.65 21.01
N VAL A 431 -21.18 -18.72 20.05
CA VAL A 431 -20.75 -17.33 20.19
C VAL A 431 -21.97 -16.42 19.97
N PRO A 432 -22.55 -15.83 21.06
CA PRO A 432 -23.66 -14.90 20.92
C PRO A 432 -23.24 -13.68 20.11
N ARG A 433 -24.21 -12.92 19.61
CA ARG A 433 -23.93 -11.72 18.83
C ARG A 433 -23.14 -10.71 19.66
N GLN A 434 -21.92 -10.44 19.24
CA GLN A 434 -21.03 -9.42 19.79
C GLN A 434 -20.90 -8.28 18.78
N ALA A 435 -21.09 -7.04 19.22
CA ALA A 435 -21.01 -5.86 18.36
C ALA A 435 -20.07 -4.81 18.94
N TRP A 436 -19.20 -4.27 18.08
CA TRP A 436 -18.37 -3.11 18.37
C TRP A 436 -18.78 -1.94 17.47
N THR A 437 -18.76 -0.72 18.00
CA THR A 437 -18.96 0.51 17.22
C THR A 437 -17.78 1.45 17.38
N TYR A 438 -17.44 2.16 16.29
CA TYR A 438 -16.29 3.05 16.22
C TYR A 438 -16.75 4.47 15.86
N ALA A 439 -16.67 5.38 16.81
CA ALA A 439 -17.03 6.79 16.63
C ALA A 439 -15.77 7.66 16.62
N TYR A 440 -15.43 8.22 15.47
CA TYR A 440 -14.24 9.06 15.33
C TYR A 440 -14.56 10.53 15.58
N SER A 441 -13.66 11.25 16.24
CA SER A 441 -13.74 12.70 16.42
C SER A 441 -13.79 13.44 15.08
N PRO A 442 -14.46 14.60 14.99
CA PRO A 442 -14.43 15.44 13.78
C PRO A 442 -13.00 15.78 13.33
N ALA A 443 -12.78 15.79 12.01
CA ALA A 443 -11.50 16.14 11.41
C ALA A 443 -11.24 17.65 11.59
N ARG A 444 -10.17 18.01 12.33
CA ARG A 444 -9.75 19.39 12.55
C ARG A 444 -8.32 19.60 12.03
N ALA A 445 -8.20 20.23 10.87
CA ALA A 445 -6.91 20.50 10.25
C ALA A 445 -6.30 21.82 10.73
N SER A 446 -4.97 21.92 10.65
CA SER A 446 -4.27 23.20 10.65
C SER A 446 -2.98 23.13 9.84
N VAL A 447 -2.54 24.29 9.34
CA VAL A 447 -1.24 24.47 8.70
C VAL A 447 -0.30 25.24 9.64
N ASP A 448 1.00 24.98 9.53
CA ASP A 448 2.06 25.55 10.38
C ASP A 448 1.97 27.08 10.52
N ARG A 449 1.77 27.80 9.40
CA ARG A 449 1.69 29.26 9.36
C ARG A 449 0.47 29.85 10.07
N MET A 450 -0.55 29.05 10.36
CA MET A 450 -1.77 29.46 11.06
C MET A 450 -1.91 28.84 12.44
N CYS A 451 -0.99 27.96 12.81
CA CYS A 451 -1.05 27.21 14.06
C CYS A 451 -0.13 27.81 15.12
N THR A 452 -0.38 29.05 15.50
CA THR A 452 0.44 29.77 16.49
C THR A 452 -0.03 29.49 17.93
N GLN A 453 -1.34 29.32 18.18
CA GLN A 453 -1.91 28.87 19.47
C GLN A 453 -3.28 28.19 19.25
N GLY A 454 -3.65 27.21 20.08
CA GLY A 454 -5.02 26.67 20.17
C GLY A 454 -5.46 25.64 19.12
N CYS A 455 -4.56 25.15 18.26
CA CYS A 455 -4.91 24.07 17.32
C CYS A 455 -5.18 22.75 18.03
N ALA A 456 -6.05 21.93 17.43
CA ALA A 456 -6.26 20.57 17.88
C ALA A 456 -4.99 19.74 17.66
N THR A 457 -4.36 19.28 18.74
CA THR A 457 -3.17 18.42 18.71
C THR A 457 -3.51 16.95 18.91
N THR A 458 -4.78 16.64 19.19
CA THR A 458 -5.27 15.28 19.45
C THR A 458 -6.51 14.99 18.63
N ALA A 459 -6.65 13.73 18.23
CA ALA A 459 -7.86 13.14 17.70
C ALA A 459 -8.17 11.91 18.55
N HIS A 460 -9.45 11.55 18.68
CA HIS A 460 -9.86 10.38 19.44
C HIS A 460 -10.83 9.51 18.62
N VAL A 461 -10.86 8.24 18.98
CA VAL A 461 -11.89 7.30 18.56
C VAL A 461 -12.50 6.70 19.81
N GLU A 462 -13.82 6.78 19.92
CA GLU A 462 -14.57 6.07 20.94
C GLU A 462 -14.95 4.70 20.39
N VAL A 463 -14.54 3.65 21.11
CA VAL A 463 -14.86 2.26 20.78
C VAL A 463 -15.80 1.74 21.84
N THR A 464 -17.01 1.35 21.44
CA THR A 464 -17.96 0.64 22.30
C THR A 464 -17.82 -0.85 22.03
N ASP A 465 -17.60 -1.66 23.06
CA ASP A 465 -17.50 -3.12 22.98
C ASP A 465 -18.84 -3.81 23.38
N PRO A 466 -18.96 -5.14 23.21
CA PRO A 466 -20.21 -5.86 23.44
C PRO A 466 -20.67 -5.98 24.90
N ALA A 467 -19.86 -5.56 25.89
CA ALA A 467 -19.95 -5.94 27.31
C ALA A 467 -19.78 -7.44 27.61
#